data_AF-A0A0F9NDW5-F1
#
_entry.id   AF-A0A0F9NDW5-F1
#
_cell.length_a   1.000
_cell.length_b   1.000
_cell.length_c   1.000
_cell.angle_alpha   90.00
_cell.angle_beta   90.00
_cell.angle_gamma   90.00
#
_symmetry.space_group_name_H-M   'P 1'
#
loop_
_entity.id
_entity.type
_entity.pdbx_description
1 polymer ?
#
loop_
_entity_poly.entity_id
_entity_poly.type
_entity_poly.pdbx_seq_one_letter_code
_entity_poly.pdbx_strand_id
1 'polypeptide(L)'
;MFRNYKNIFKLISKYGFILIIVIIVIIFIFNRAFAIWFTLVLILLFSLWYLPTLTFKGKIVKLIKENSTLDDDDISQKLRRPIEEIREKISKLSKNQKRKKWLIVFLNKRYVSYNKETIKKFMELYLKGYQEKEIHENLKKQVNIRTRAEIKAIENTLNNQHRLVDGKETLRKKISIKIKNLEKKY
;
A
#
# COMPACT_ATOMS: atom_id res chain seq x y z
N MET A 1 23.12 29.46 10.18
CA MET A 1 22.62 29.20 11.56
C MET A 1 21.65 28.01 11.69
N PHE A 2 20.92 27.59 10.64
CA PHE A 2 19.93 26.48 10.72
C PHE A 2 20.50 25.04 10.67
N ARG A 3 21.79 24.85 10.34
CA ARG A 3 22.39 23.51 10.16
C ARG A 3 22.65 22.77 11.48
N ASN A 4 22.89 23.51 12.57
CA ASN A 4 23.22 22.91 13.87
C ASN A 4 22.00 22.30 14.58
N TYR A 5 20.79 22.84 14.36
CA TYR A 5 19.56 22.32 14.97
C TYR A 5 19.19 20.91 14.47
N LYS A 6 19.47 20.60 13.20
CA LYS A 6 19.20 19.25 12.65
C LYS A 6 20.02 18.16 13.35
N ASN A 7 21.25 18.46 13.74
CA ASN A 7 22.12 17.51 14.45
C ASN A 7 21.68 17.34 15.91
N ILE A 8 21.26 18.43 16.56
CA ILE A 8 20.70 18.40 17.93
C ILE A 8 19.40 17.59 17.95
N PHE A 9 18.52 17.77 16.97
CA PHE A 9 17.27 17.01 16.87
C PHE A 9 17.52 15.50 16.68
N LYS A 10 18.56 15.15 15.92
CA LYS A 10 18.98 13.75 15.69
C LYS A 10 19.59 13.11 16.96
N LEU A 11 20.31 13.89 17.77
CA LEU A 11 20.84 13.47 19.07
C LEU A 11 19.72 13.29 20.11
N ILE A 12 18.79 14.25 20.18
CA ILE A 12 17.60 14.18 21.03
C ILE A 12 16.73 12.98 20.67
N SER A 13 16.57 12.66 19.38
CA SER A 13 15.80 11.46 18.98
C SER A 13 16.47 10.16 19.42
N LYS A 14 17.81 10.13 19.56
CA LYS A 14 18.58 8.92 19.90
C LYS A 14 18.72 8.71 21.41
N TYR A 15 18.91 9.79 22.18
CA TYR A 15 19.14 9.73 23.64
C TYR A 15 18.01 10.33 24.49
N GLY A 16 17.00 10.94 23.86
CA GLY A 16 15.91 11.63 24.56
C GLY A 16 15.12 10.73 25.51
N PHE A 17 15.00 9.43 25.19
CA PHE A 17 14.33 8.47 26.07
C PHE A 17 15.09 8.30 27.40
N ILE A 18 16.42 8.22 27.36
CA ILE A 18 17.26 8.12 28.57
C ILE A 18 17.16 9.41 29.39
N LEU A 19 17.15 10.56 28.71
CA LEU A 19 17.04 11.87 29.35
C LEU A 19 15.69 12.02 30.09
N ILE A 20 14.59 11.56 29.48
CA ILE A 20 13.26 11.53 30.10
C ILE A 20 13.25 10.64 31.37
N ILE A 21 13.89 9.47 31.32
CA ILE A 21 13.99 8.58 32.49
C ILE A 21 14.75 9.25 33.63
N VAL A 22 15.88 9.90 33.34
CA VAL A 22 16.67 10.61 34.36
C VAL A 22 15.85 11.74 35.00
N ILE A 23 15.10 12.50 34.21
CA ILE A 23 14.20 13.56 34.74
C ILE A 23 13.15 12.96 35.68
N ILE A 24 12.55 11.82 35.32
CA ILE A 24 11.56 11.13 36.18
C ILE A 24 12.20 10.70 37.51
N VAL A 25 13.43 10.17 37.48
CA VAL A 25 14.16 9.77 38.69
C VAL A 25 14.47 10.96 39.58
N ILE A 26 14.90 12.10 39.02
CA ILE A 26 15.15 13.33 39.78
C ILE A 26 13.85 13.80 40.44
N ILE A 27 12.75 13.87 39.69
CA ILE A 27 11.43 14.28 40.23
C ILE A 27 10.97 13.34 41.35
N PHE A 28 11.23 12.03 41.21
CA PHE A 28 10.89 11.03 42.22
C PHE A 28 11.59 11.24 43.56
N ILE A 29 12.84 11.74 43.55
CA ILE A 29 13.60 12.06 44.76
C ILE A 29 12.95 13.22 45.53
N PHE A 30 12.44 14.23 44.82
CA PHE A 30 11.81 15.40 45.45
C PHE A 30 10.37 15.15 45.90
N ASN A 31 9.55 14.48 45.07
CA ASN A 31 8.16 14.20 45.39
C ASN A 31 7.64 12.96 44.65
N ARG A 32 7.49 11.86 45.41
CA ARG A 32 7.03 10.56 44.88
C ARG A 32 5.63 10.63 44.29
N ALA A 33 4.70 11.33 44.93
CA ALA A 33 3.31 11.43 44.47
C ALA A 33 3.23 12.19 43.14
N PHE A 34 3.99 13.28 43.01
CA PHE A 34 4.07 14.05 41.78
C PHE A 34 4.71 13.25 40.64
N ALA A 35 5.78 12.49 40.93
CA ALA A 35 6.43 11.63 39.93
C ALA A 35 5.46 10.58 39.36
N ILE A 36 4.65 9.93 40.22
CA ILE A 36 3.64 8.95 39.78
C ILE A 36 2.62 9.62 38.85
N TRP A 37 2.04 10.76 39.25
CA TRP A 37 1.09 11.49 38.41
C TRP A 37 1.71 11.90 37.07
N PHE A 38 2.94 12.42 37.09
CA PHE A 38 3.64 12.86 35.90
C PHE A 38 3.89 11.69 34.93
N THR A 39 4.36 10.54 35.43
CA THR A 39 4.55 9.35 34.59
C THR A 39 3.25 8.86 33.96
N LEU A 40 2.14 8.89 34.70
CA LEU A 40 0.82 8.46 34.20
C LEU A 40 0.34 9.38 33.06
N VAL A 41 0.48 10.70 33.23
CA VAL A 41 0.21 11.70 32.18
C VAL A 41 1.11 11.48 30.96
N LEU A 42 2.39 11.20 31.16
CA LEU A 42 3.36 11.02 30.09
C LEU A 42 3.07 9.76 29.26
N ILE A 43 2.69 8.66 29.91
CA ILE A 43 2.21 7.43 29.26
C ILE A 43 0.95 7.71 28.42
N LEU A 44 0.03 8.52 28.97
CA LEU A 44 -1.22 8.86 28.28
C LEU A 44 -0.96 9.72 27.04
N LEU A 45 -0.09 10.73 27.14
CA LEU A 45 0.38 11.54 26.01
C LEU A 45 1.10 10.69 24.96
N PHE A 46 1.98 9.79 25.38
CA PHE A 46 2.73 8.93 24.47
C PHE A 46 1.81 7.97 23.70
N SER A 47 0.81 7.43 24.39
CA SER A 47 -0.23 6.58 23.79
C SER A 47 -1.05 7.36 22.76
N LEU A 48 -1.50 8.58 23.10
CA LEU A 48 -2.21 9.47 22.17
C LEU A 48 -1.38 9.81 20.93
N TRP A 49 -0.07 10.00 21.10
CA TRP A 49 0.83 10.29 19.98
C TRP A 49 1.08 9.09 19.07
N TYR A 50 1.04 7.86 19.60
CA TYR A 50 1.27 6.63 18.83
C TYR A 50 0.04 6.15 18.05
N LEU A 51 -1.18 6.34 18.58
CA LEU A 51 -2.45 5.94 17.96
C LEU A 51 -2.64 6.38 16.48
N PRO A 52 -2.31 7.62 16.06
CA PRO A 52 -2.50 8.04 14.67
C PRO A 52 -1.76 7.16 13.66
N THR A 53 -0.57 6.64 14.02
CA THR A 53 0.29 5.86 13.11
C THR A 53 -0.30 4.49 12.76
N LEU A 54 -1.10 3.91 13.67
CA LEU A 54 -1.81 2.64 13.46
C LEU A 54 -2.98 2.79 12.48
N THR A 55 -3.71 3.91 12.54
CA THR A 55 -4.87 4.16 11.69
C THR A 55 -4.50 4.48 10.24
N PHE A 56 -3.29 5.00 10.00
CA PHE A 56 -2.85 5.50 8.71
C PHE A 56 -2.86 4.44 7.60
N LYS A 57 -2.41 3.22 7.90
CA LYS A 57 -2.45 2.09 6.94
C LYS A 57 -3.88 1.79 6.50
N GLY A 58 -4.83 1.82 7.44
CA GLY A 58 -6.25 1.61 7.17
C GLY A 58 -6.81 2.68 6.25
N LYS A 59 -6.46 3.95 6.47
CA LYS A 59 -6.88 5.09 5.63
C LYS A 59 -6.38 4.95 4.19
N ILE A 60 -5.11 4.60 3.97
CA ILE A 60 -4.58 4.35 2.61
C ILE A 60 -5.35 3.22 1.93
N VAL A 61 -5.54 2.08 2.62
CA VAL A 61 -6.26 0.94 2.04
C VAL A 61 -7.73 1.28 1.75
N LYS A 62 -8.37 2.11 2.58
CA LYS A 62 -9.73 2.61 2.34
C LYS A 62 -9.78 3.43 1.04
N LEU A 63 -8.86 4.38 0.86
CA LEU A 63 -8.76 5.18 -0.36
C LEU A 63 -8.55 4.32 -1.61
N ILE A 64 -7.66 3.32 -1.54
CA ILE A 64 -7.40 2.39 -2.66
C ILE A 64 -8.66 1.58 -3.03
N LYS A 65 -9.52 1.27 -2.05
CA LYS A 65 -10.75 0.52 -2.33
C LYS A 65 -11.83 1.38 -2.96
N GLU A 66 -11.96 2.62 -2.50
CA GLU A 66 -13.01 3.56 -2.93
C GLU A 66 -12.74 4.18 -4.30
N ASN A 67 -11.48 4.34 -4.67
CA ASN A 67 -11.10 5.00 -5.92
C ASN A 67 -10.60 3.96 -6.94
N SER A 68 -11.01 4.10 -8.20
CA SER A 68 -10.62 3.17 -9.27
C SER A 68 -9.12 3.10 -9.49
N THR A 69 -8.48 4.28 -9.54
CA THR A 69 -7.06 4.51 -9.72
C THR A 69 -6.62 5.68 -8.84
N LEU A 70 -5.48 5.55 -8.16
CA LEU A 70 -4.88 6.63 -7.37
C LEU A 70 -3.36 6.57 -7.44
N ASP A 71 -2.73 7.70 -7.71
CA ASP A 71 -1.29 7.89 -7.62
C ASP A 71 -0.87 8.24 -6.17
N ASP A 72 0.42 8.08 -5.84
CA ASP A 72 0.96 8.44 -4.53
C ASP A 72 0.80 9.93 -4.20
N ASP A 73 0.90 10.81 -5.20
CA ASP A 73 0.61 12.24 -5.09
C ASP A 73 -0.87 12.50 -4.72
N ASP A 74 -1.82 11.80 -5.36
CA ASP A 74 -3.25 11.93 -5.05
C ASP A 74 -3.54 11.50 -3.61
N ILE A 75 -2.89 10.42 -3.16
CA ILE A 75 -3.05 9.90 -1.78
C ILE A 75 -2.43 10.87 -0.78
N SER A 76 -1.27 11.47 -1.10
CA SER A 76 -0.62 12.49 -0.29
C SER A 76 -1.52 13.71 -0.10
N GLN A 77 -2.12 14.22 -1.18
CA GLN A 77 -3.05 15.35 -1.12
C GLN A 77 -4.31 15.03 -0.30
N LYS A 78 -4.94 13.87 -0.54
CA LYS A 78 -6.17 13.45 0.17
C LYS A 78 -5.94 13.23 1.67
N LEU A 79 -4.77 12.69 2.05
CA LEU A 79 -4.45 12.44 3.46
C LEU A 79 -3.77 13.64 4.14
N ARG A 80 -3.42 14.69 3.38
CA ARG A 80 -2.62 15.84 3.84
C ARG A 80 -1.35 15.39 4.56
N ARG A 81 -0.61 14.46 3.94
CA ARG A 81 0.61 13.84 4.50
C ARG A 81 1.79 13.98 3.54
N PRO A 82 3.03 14.06 4.05
CA PRO A 82 4.23 14.14 3.21
C PRO A 82 4.30 12.95 2.24
N ILE A 83 4.71 13.22 1.00
CA ILE A 83 4.78 12.21 -0.06
C ILE A 83 5.76 11.09 0.31
N GLU A 84 6.83 11.39 1.05
CA GLU A 84 7.82 10.42 1.52
C GLU A 84 7.19 9.38 2.46
N GLU A 85 6.38 9.83 3.42
CA GLU A 85 5.68 8.96 4.37
C GLU A 85 4.68 8.04 3.63
N ILE A 86 3.99 8.61 2.64
CA ILE A 86 3.03 7.90 1.79
C ILE A 86 3.74 6.84 0.95
N ARG A 87 4.84 7.20 0.26
CA ARG A 87 5.64 6.28 -0.55
C ARG A 87 6.22 5.14 0.27
N GLU A 88 6.74 5.42 1.46
CA GLU A 88 7.24 4.37 2.35
C GLU A 88 6.13 3.37 2.71
N LYS A 89 4.94 3.89 3.07
CA LYS A 89 3.82 3.03 3.47
C LYS A 89 3.23 2.24 2.30
N ILE A 90 3.07 2.88 1.15
CA ILE A 90 2.59 2.24 -0.08
C ILE A 90 3.60 1.20 -0.58
N SER A 91 4.90 1.49 -0.51
CA SER A 91 5.95 0.51 -0.84
C SER A 91 5.82 -0.75 0.02
N LYS A 92 5.66 -0.60 1.35
CA LYS A 92 5.43 -1.74 2.26
C LYS A 92 4.14 -2.50 1.91
N LEU A 93 3.06 -1.78 1.57
CA LEU A 93 1.81 -2.41 1.11
C LEU A 93 1.98 -3.16 -0.21
N SER A 94 2.83 -2.66 -1.11
CA SER A 94 3.03 -3.21 -2.45
C SER A 94 3.70 -4.59 -2.45
N LYS A 95 4.51 -4.89 -1.44
CA LYS A 95 5.23 -6.18 -1.31
C LYS A 95 4.31 -7.34 -0.93
N ASN A 96 3.25 -7.08 -0.14
CA ASN A 96 2.42 -8.12 0.48
C ASN A 96 0.98 -8.16 -0.07
N GLN A 97 0.85 -8.31 -1.40
CA GLN A 97 -0.44 -8.19 -2.11
C GLN A 97 -1.01 -9.49 -2.68
N LYS A 98 -0.33 -10.65 -2.56
CA LYS A 98 -0.73 -11.92 -3.20
C LYS A 98 -2.21 -12.31 -2.98
N ARG A 99 -2.76 -12.09 -1.77
CA ARG A 99 -4.15 -12.41 -1.41
C ARG A 99 -5.10 -11.19 -1.42
N LYS A 100 -4.64 -10.03 -1.90
CA LYS A 100 -5.43 -8.79 -1.87
C LYS A 100 -6.20 -8.63 -3.18
N LYS A 101 -7.43 -8.12 -3.08
CA LYS A 101 -8.30 -7.90 -4.25
C LYS A 101 -7.90 -6.66 -5.06
N TRP A 102 -7.17 -5.72 -4.45
CA TRP A 102 -6.57 -4.55 -5.08
C TRP A 102 -5.11 -4.82 -5.48
N LEU A 103 -4.51 -3.91 -6.24
CA LEU A 103 -3.12 -4.00 -6.68
C LEU A 103 -2.45 -2.62 -6.62
N ILE A 104 -1.20 -2.58 -6.20
CA ILE A 104 -0.32 -1.42 -6.20
C ILE A 104 0.86 -1.79 -7.08
N VAL A 105 1.16 -0.93 -8.04
CA VAL A 105 2.22 -1.09 -9.02
C VAL A 105 3.16 0.09 -8.91
N PHE A 106 4.46 -0.16 -9.05
CA PHE A 106 5.45 0.91 -9.15
C PHE A 106 5.75 1.17 -10.63
N LEU A 107 5.49 2.39 -11.09
CA LEU A 107 5.67 2.80 -12.48
C LEU A 107 6.16 4.25 -12.53
N ASN A 108 7.14 4.56 -13.38
CA ASN A 108 7.60 5.94 -13.61
C ASN A 108 7.93 6.72 -12.32
N LYS A 109 8.63 6.07 -11.37
CA LYS A 109 9.02 6.65 -10.06
C LYS A 109 7.85 6.99 -9.13
N ARG A 110 6.64 6.55 -9.43
CA ARG A 110 5.45 6.72 -8.58
C ARG A 110 4.77 5.39 -8.33
N TYR A 111 3.96 5.34 -7.28
CA TYR A 111 3.08 4.20 -7.04
C TYR A 111 1.67 4.50 -7.55
N VAL A 112 1.14 3.58 -8.32
CA VAL A 112 -0.25 3.62 -8.81
C VAL A 112 -1.01 2.48 -8.17
N SER A 113 -2.16 2.79 -7.59
CA SER A 113 -3.03 1.83 -6.93
C SER A 113 -4.32 1.63 -7.72
N TYR A 114 -4.75 0.36 -7.79
CA TYR A 114 -5.87 -0.12 -8.58
C TYR A 114 -6.83 -0.87 -7.67
N ASN A 115 -8.11 -0.51 -7.72
CA ASN A 115 -9.14 -1.18 -6.93
C ASN A 115 -9.47 -2.59 -7.47
N LYS A 116 -10.36 -3.29 -6.76
CA LYS A 116 -10.83 -4.63 -7.13
C LYS A 116 -11.47 -4.68 -8.52
N GLU A 117 -12.27 -3.69 -8.86
CA GLU A 117 -13.03 -3.68 -10.11
C GLU A 117 -12.12 -3.55 -11.31
N THR A 118 -11.13 -2.66 -11.22
CA THR A 118 -10.09 -2.48 -12.24
C THR A 118 -9.33 -3.78 -12.50
N ILE A 119 -8.88 -4.43 -11.43
CA ILE A 119 -8.12 -5.67 -11.55
C ILE A 119 -8.99 -6.82 -12.08
N LYS A 120 -10.28 -6.87 -11.69
CA LYS A 120 -11.22 -7.86 -12.23
C LYS A 120 -11.39 -7.69 -13.75
N LYS A 121 -11.65 -6.46 -14.21
CA LYS A 121 -11.80 -6.15 -15.64
C LYS A 121 -10.53 -6.45 -16.43
N PHE A 122 -9.36 -6.08 -15.89
CA PHE A 122 -8.08 -6.43 -16.48
C PHE A 122 -7.94 -7.96 -16.65
N MET A 123 -8.21 -8.73 -15.60
CA MET A 123 -8.12 -10.19 -15.67
C MET A 123 -9.11 -10.79 -16.68
N GLU A 124 -10.33 -10.25 -16.77
CA GLU A 124 -11.31 -10.70 -17.77
C GLU A 124 -10.84 -10.46 -19.21
N LEU A 125 -10.23 -9.31 -19.50
CA LEU A 125 -9.68 -9.00 -20.81
C LEU A 125 -8.45 -9.87 -21.12
N TYR A 126 -7.56 -10.05 -20.14
CA TYR A 126 -6.38 -10.90 -20.27
C TYR A 126 -6.77 -12.37 -20.57
N LEU A 127 -7.76 -12.91 -19.87
CA LEU A 127 -8.24 -14.28 -20.08
C LEU A 127 -8.96 -14.48 -21.41
N LYS A 128 -9.48 -13.41 -22.03
CA LYS A 128 -10.05 -13.44 -23.37
C LYS A 128 -8.98 -13.42 -24.47
N GLY A 129 -7.71 -13.24 -24.12
CA GLY A 129 -6.58 -13.23 -25.05
C GLY A 129 -6.35 -11.88 -25.73
N TYR A 130 -6.94 -10.79 -25.21
CA TYR A 130 -6.70 -9.44 -25.73
C TYR A 130 -5.24 -9.04 -25.55
N GLN A 131 -4.70 -8.32 -26.53
CA GLN A 131 -3.33 -7.78 -26.47
C GLN A 131 -3.26 -6.50 -25.63
N GLU A 132 -2.05 -6.10 -25.22
CA GLU A 132 -1.81 -4.90 -24.40
C GLU A 132 -2.51 -3.64 -24.94
N LYS A 133 -2.51 -3.45 -26.27
CA LYS A 133 -3.17 -2.31 -26.93
C LYS A 133 -4.69 -2.32 -26.73
N GLU A 134 -5.31 -3.48 -26.93
CA GLU A 134 -6.76 -3.64 -26.82
C GLU A 134 -7.22 -3.57 -25.36
N ILE A 135 -6.42 -4.12 -24.44
CA ILE A 135 -6.65 -4.00 -23.00
C ILE A 135 -6.58 -2.52 -22.60
N HIS A 136 -5.57 -1.78 -23.09
CA HIS A 136 -5.43 -0.35 -22.81
C HIS A 136 -6.63 0.45 -23.32
N GLU A 137 -7.08 0.22 -24.55
CA GLU A 137 -8.22 0.95 -25.11
C GLU A 137 -9.54 0.67 -24.38
N ASN A 138 -9.78 -0.58 -24.00
CA ASN A 138 -10.96 -0.96 -23.22
C ASN A 138 -10.91 -0.40 -21.81
N LEU A 139 -9.76 -0.51 -21.14
CA LEU A 139 -9.64 -0.03 -19.77
C LEU A 139 -9.62 1.49 -19.71
N LYS A 140 -8.97 2.21 -20.63
CA LYS A 140 -8.96 3.68 -20.69
C LYS A 140 -10.38 4.29 -20.66
N LYS A 141 -11.34 3.65 -21.33
CA LYS A 141 -12.74 4.11 -21.37
C LYS A 141 -13.50 3.84 -20.07
N GLN A 142 -13.12 2.78 -19.35
CA GLN A 142 -13.90 2.27 -18.22
C GLN A 142 -13.28 2.56 -16.85
N VAL A 143 -11.98 2.83 -16.83
CA VAL A 143 -11.11 3.00 -15.68
C VAL A 143 -10.07 4.02 -16.10
N ASN A 144 -9.72 4.97 -15.27
CA ASN A 144 -8.81 6.07 -15.62
C ASN A 144 -7.33 5.62 -15.77
N ILE A 145 -7.07 4.54 -16.50
CA ILE A 145 -5.75 4.04 -16.90
C ILE A 145 -5.25 4.92 -18.03
N ARG A 146 -4.09 5.55 -17.82
CA ARG A 146 -3.61 6.60 -18.70
C ARG A 146 -2.75 6.04 -19.82
N THR A 147 -1.93 5.02 -19.54
CA THR A 147 -0.87 4.58 -20.45
C THR A 147 -0.82 3.07 -20.66
N ARG A 148 -0.25 2.64 -21.80
CA ARG A 148 0.05 1.22 -22.06
C ARG A 148 1.07 0.65 -21.07
N ALA A 149 2.03 1.49 -20.65
CA ALA A 149 3.00 1.12 -19.62
C ALA A 149 2.34 0.69 -18.28
N GLU A 150 1.19 1.27 -17.94
CA GLU A 150 0.39 0.82 -16.77
C GLU A 150 -0.14 -0.60 -16.95
N ILE A 151 -0.63 -0.96 -18.15
CA ILE A 151 -1.10 -2.31 -18.47
C ILE A 151 0.03 -3.32 -18.31
N LYS A 152 1.20 -3.05 -18.92
CA LYS A 152 2.38 -3.91 -18.80
C LYS A 152 2.86 -4.05 -17.36
N ALA A 153 2.79 -2.98 -16.58
CA ALA A 153 3.21 -3.01 -15.18
C ALA A 153 2.21 -3.78 -14.29
N ILE A 154 0.89 -3.69 -14.56
CA ILE A 154 -0.14 -4.52 -13.93
C ILE A 154 0.12 -6.00 -14.25
N GLU A 155 0.33 -6.33 -15.52
CA GLU A 155 0.61 -7.70 -15.98
C GLU A 155 1.84 -8.28 -15.27
N ASN A 156 2.98 -7.58 -15.33
CA ASN A 156 4.21 -7.99 -14.68
C ASN A 156 4.03 -8.19 -13.18
N THR A 157 3.32 -7.27 -12.51
CA THR A 157 3.10 -7.36 -11.05
C THR A 157 2.21 -8.54 -10.69
N LEU A 158 1.15 -8.81 -11.46
CA LEU A 158 0.27 -9.95 -11.22
C LEU A 158 0.95 -11.29 -11.55
N ASN A 159 1.78 -11.34 -12.60
CA ASN A 159 2.61 -12.50 -12.94
C ASN A 159 3.61 -12.82 -11.82
N ASN A 160 4.35 -11.80 -11.33
CA ASN A 160 5.29 -11.96 -10.22
C ASN A 160 4.62 -12.40 -8.91
N GLN A 161 3.32 -12.12 -8.76
CA GLN A 161 2.53 -12.55 -7.61
C GLN A 161 1.84 -13.90 -7.81
N HIS A 162 2.03 -14.55 -8.97
CA HIS A 162 1.32 -15.77 -9.41
C HIS A 162 -0.21 -15.64 -9.32
N ARG A 163 -0.72 -14.44 -9.61
CA ARG A 163 -2.16 -14.13 -9.60
C ARG A 163 -2.80 -14.24 -10.97
N LEU A 164 -2.02 -14.23 -12.03
CA LEU A 164 -2.47 -14.58 -13.37
C LEU A 164 -2.34 -16.09 -13.53
N VAL A 165 -3.46 -16.75 -13.77
CA VAL A 165 -3.44 -18.11 -14.32
C VAL A 165 -3.05 -17.94 -15.78
N ASP A 166 -1.99 -18.61 -16.21
CA ASP A 166 -1.49 -18.49 -17.57
C ASP A 166 -2.67 -18.76 -18.53
N GLY A 167 -3.02 -17.78 -19.36
CA GLY A 167 -4.21 -17.84 -20.22
C GLY A 167 -4.16 -19.09 -21.12
N LYS A 168 -2.94 -19.51 -21.48
CA LYS A 168 -2.66 -20.75 -22.21
C LYS A 168 -3.03 -22.00 -21.43
N GLU A 169 -2.81 -22.04 -20.13
CA GLU A 169 -3.14 -23.18 -19.27
C GLU A 169 -4.66 -23.30 -19.05
N THR A 170 -5.34 -22.16 -18.93
CA THR A 170 -6.81 -22.10 -18.80
C THR A 170 -7.51 -22.49 -20.11
N LEU A 171 -6.99 -22.02 -21.26
CA LEU A 171 -7.46 -22.45 -22.58
C LEU A 171 -7.20 -23.93 -22.82
N ARG A 172 -6.02 -24.45 -22.45
CA ARG A 172 -5.71 -25.89 -22.52
C ARG A 172 -6.68 -26.73 -21.68
N LYS A 173 -6.98 -26.33 -20.45
CA LYS A 173 -7.99 -27.02 -19.61
C LYS A 173 -9.39 -26.95 -20.22
N LYS A 174 -9.81 -25.81 -20.76
CA LYS A 174 -11.12 -25.70 -21.43
C LYS A 174 -11.21 -26.59 -22.67
N ILE A 175 -10.15 -26.63 -23.48
CA ILE A 175 -10.06 -27.49 -24.67
C ILE A 175 -10.07 -28.97 -24.25
N SER A 176 -9.30 -29.36 -23.23
CA SER A 176 -9.25 -30.76 -22.77
C SER A 176 -10.59 -31.24 -22.22
N ILE A 177 -11.33 -30.39 -21.49
CA ILE A 177 -12.68 -30.71 -21.00
C ILE A 177 -13.65 -30.86 -22.18
N LYS A 178 -13.55 -29.99 -23.19
CA LYS A 178 -14.42 -30.04 -24.36
C LYS A 178 -14.17 -31.31 -25.20
N ILE A 179 -12.91 -31.71 -25.39
CA ILE A 179 -12.54 -32.96 -26.07
C ILE A 179 -13.06 -34.18 -25.29
N LYS A 180 -12.85 -34.22 -23.97
CA LYS A 180 -13.31 -35.35 -23.13
C LYS A 180 -14.83 -35.51 -23.11
N ASN A 181 -15.58 -34.41 -23.27
CA ASN A 181 -17.04 -34.44 -23.39
C ASN A 181 -17.52 -34.84 -24.80
N LEU A 182 -16.71 -34.63 -25.84
CA LEU A 182 -17.00 -35.11 -27.19
C LEU A 182 -16.70 -36.62 -27.30
N GLU A 183 -15.62 -37.10 -26.69
CA GLU A 183 -15.27 -38.53 -26.62
C GLU A 183 -16.29 -39.36 -25.81
N LYS A 184 -16.98 -38.76 -24.85
CA LYS A 184 -18.07 -39.42 -24.10
C LYS A 184 -19.42 -39.47 -24.84
N LYS A 185 -19.54 -38.75 -25.95
CA LYS A 185 -20.79 -38.60 -26.72
C LYS A 185 -20.84 -39.51 -27.95
N TYR A 186 -19.72 -40.15 -28.27
CA TYR A 186 -19.58 -41.25 -29.23
C TYR A 186 -19.28 -42.53 -28.47
#